data_AF-A0AA43JE78-F1
#
_entry.id   AF-A0AA43JE78-F1
#
_cell.length_a   1.000
_cell.length_b   1.000
_cell.length_c   1.000
_cell.angle_alpha   90.00
_cell.angle_beta   90.00
_cell.angle_gamma   90.00
#
_symmetry.space_group_name_H-M   'P 1'
#
loop_
_entity.id
_entity.type
_entity.pdbx_description
1 polymer ?
#
loop_
_entity_poly.entity_id
_entity_poly.type
_entity_poly.pdbx_seq_one_letter_code
_entity_poly.pdbx_strand_id
1 'polypeptide(L)'
;MLIVLFLLTVVVAVVFPRISLTEDLSSTGRKLVGVLRTFQGLAATSQKPLKLYLDIDQGTYWMMLVEGKEERIPLDPAWKIPRALPESIRFTEVSIGQDKRFSGRVDVSFFANGQIEPVTLYLMDAKNNLLGLAIDSLTGRIRVSDERLDPPLNPIIPDRVRLLLKANQQGGAGASQRGLVPNQ
;
A
#
# COMPACT_ATOMS: atom_id res chain seq x y z
N MET A 1 -53.19 -12.73 -2.19
CA MET A 1 -52.66 -11.35 -2.09
C MET A 1 -51.23 -11.31 -1.55
N LEU A 2 -50.87 -12.09 -0.52
CA LEU A 2 -49.49 -12.20 -0.02
C LEU A 2 -48.45 -12.59 -1.08
N ILE A 3 -48.79 -13.54 -1.97
CA ILE A 3 -47.86 -13.98 -3.02
C ILE A 3 -47.54 -12.85 -4.01
N VAL A 4 -48.53 -11.99 -4.30
CA VAL A 4 -48.38 -10.85 -5.22
C VAL A 4 -47.49 -9.79 -4.58
N LEU A 5 -47.69 -9.51 -3.28
CA LEU A 5 -46.85 -8.58 -2.53
C LEU A 5 -45.39 -9.06 -2.48
N PHE A 6 -45.19 -10.36 -2.19
CA PHE A 6 -43.85 -10.97 -2.15
C PHE A 6 -43.16 -10.88 -3.52
N LEU A 7 -43.87 -11.22 -4.59
CA LEU A 7 -43.34 -11.20 -5.94
C LEU A 7 -43.02 -9.78 -6.40
N LEU A 8 -43.85 -8.80 -6.05
CA LEU A 8 -43.58 -7.38 -6.30
C LEU A 8 -42.32 -6.90 -5.54
N THR A 9 -42.11 -7.37 -4.31
CA THR A 9 -40.93 -7.01 -3.50
C THR A 9 -39.64 -7.57 -4.12
N VAL A 10 -39.67 -8.82 -4.57
CA VAL A 10 -38.53 -9.46 -5.23
C VAL A 10 -38.22 -8.79 -6.58
N VAL A 11 -39.25 -8.49 -7.37
CA VAL A 11 -39.07 -7.80 -8.65
C VAL A 11 -38.50 -6.40 -8.44
N VAL A 12 -39.02 -5.63 -7.48
CA VAL A 12 -38.45 -4.31 -7.15
C VAL A 12 -37.01 -4.43 -6.66
N ALA A 13 -36.65 -5.43 -5.86
CA ALA A 13 -35.27 -5.64 -5.42
C ALA A 13 -34.30 -6.00 -6.55
N VAL A 14 -34.77 -6.72 -7.58
CA VAL A 14 -33.97 -7.11 -8.75
C VAL A 14 -33.87 -5.97 -9.77
N VAL A 15 -34.95 -5.20 -9.94
CA VAL A 15 -35.06 -4.11 -10.92
C VAL A 15 -34.56 -2.78 -10.33
N PHE A 16 -34.40 -2.67 -9.00
CA PHE A 16 -33.86 -1.46 -8.38
C PHE A 16 -32.53 -1.14 -9.06
N PRO A 17 -32.42 -0.02 -9.79
CA PRO A 17 -31.16 0.36 -10.37
C PRO A 17 -30.17 0.45 -9.22
N ARG A 18 -29.02 -0.20 -9.32
CA ARG A 18 -27.91 0.06 -8.41
C ARG A 18 -27.45 1.49 -8.70
N ILE A 19 -28.12 2.46 -8.10
CA ILE A 19 -27.72 3.86 -8.15
C ILE A 19 -26.49 3.97 -7.26
N SER A 20 -25.35 3.51 -7.77
CA SER A 20 -24.07 3.94 -7.27
C SER A 20 -23.99 5.43 -7.58
N LEU A 21 -24.02 6.28 -6.56
CA LEU A 21 -23.38 7.60 -6.65
C LEU A 21 -21.91 7.30 -6.97
N THR A 22 -21.62 7.13 -8.26
CA THR A 22 -20.30 6.72 -8.72
C THR A 22 -19.35 7.84 -8.36
N GLU A 23 -18.50 7.60 -7.38
CA GLU A 23 -17.38 8.50 -7.12
C GLU A 23 -16.46 8.43 -8.33
N ASP A 24 -16.17 9.59 -8.91
CA ASP A 24 -15.27 9.66 -10.06
C ASP A 24 -13.85 9.26 -9.68
N LEU A 25 -13.12 8.68 -10.64
CA LEU A 25 -11.75 8.21 -10.48
C LEU A 25 -10.83 9.27 -9.87
N SER A 26 -10.96 10.53 -10.28
CA SER A 26 -10.21 11.67 -9.73
C SER A 26 -10.53 11.96 -8.26
N SER A 27 -11.79 11.81 -7.84
CA SER A 27 -12.19 11.97 -6.44
C SER A 27 -11.56 10.88 -5.58
N THR A 28 -11.66 9.62 -6.02
CA THR A 28 -11.06 8.46 -5.35
C THR A 28 -9.54 8.56 -5.27
N GLY A 29 -8.89 9.00 -6.36
CA GLY A 29 -7.47 9.28 -6.37
C GLY A 29 -7.07 10.34 -5.35
N ARG A 30 -7.78 11.47 -5.28
CA ARG A 30 -7.52 12.52 -4.27
C ARG A 30 -7.71 12.01 -2.84
N LYS A 31 -8.73 11.18 -2.59
CA LYS A 31 -8.92 10.53 -1.29
C LYS A 31 -7.74 9.63 -0.94
N LEU A 32 -7.27 8.82 -1.89
CA LEU A 32 -6.12 7.94 -1.68
C LEU A 32 -4.83 8.74 -1.41
N VAL A 33 -4.60 9.84 -2.14
CA VAL A 33 -3.52 10.79 -1.83
C VAL A 33 -3.64 11.30 -0.40
N GLY A 34 -4.85 11.67 0.04
CA GLY A 34 -5.13 12.09 1.42
C GLY A 34 -4.80 11.00 2.46
N VAL A 35 -5.15 9.74 2.17
CA VAL A 35 -4.79 8.58 3.01
C VAL A 35 -3.27 8.44 3.14
N LEU A 36 -2.56 8.46 2.01
CA LEU A 36 -1.09 8.36 1.98
C LEU A 36 -0.43 9.49 2.79
N ARG A 37 -0.90 10.73 2.62
CA ARG A 37 -0.43 11.88 3.41
C ARG A 37 -0.72 11.75 4.90
N THR A 38 -1.90 11.22 5.25
CA THR A 38 -2.28 10.99 6.64
C THR A 38 -1.34 9.96 7.28
N PHE A 39 -1.05 8.86 6.59
CA PHE A 39 -0.14 7.83 7.10
C PHE A 39 1.28 8.35 7.24
N GLN A 40 1.73 9.14 6.26
CA GLN A 40 3.00 9.84 6.31
C GLN A 40 3.12 10.70 7.57
N GLY A 41 2.12 11.55 7.83
CA GLY A 41 2.08 12.41 9.01
C GLY A 41 1.98 11.60 10.30
N LEU A 42 1.17 10.55 10.35
CA LEU A 42 1.04 9.67 11.52
C LEU A 42 2.35 8.97 11.85
N ALA A 43 3.05 8.41 10.86
CA ALA A 43 4.34 7.76 11.08
C ALA A 43 5.39 8.75 11.63
N ALA A 44 5.45 9.95 11.03
CA ALA A 44 6.38 11.01 11.44
C ALA A 44 6.08 11.53 12.87
N THR A 45 4.82 11.78 13.19
CA THR A 45 4.42 12.36 14.47
C THR A 45 4.45 11.36 15.62
N SER A 46 4.05 10.11 15.37
CA SER A 46 4.07 9.05 16.38
C SER A 46 5.44 8.41 16.56
N GLN A 47 6.39 8.65 15.63
CA GLN A 47 7.69 7.98 15.58
C GLN A 47 7.57 6.44 15.55
N LYS A 48 6.46 5.92 15.00
CA LYS A 48 6.21 4.49 14.83
C LYS A 48 6.08 4.15 13.35
N PRO A 49 6.76 3.10 12.86
CA PRO A 49 6.55 2.64 11.49
C PRO A 49 5.13 2.10 11.31
N LEU A 50 4.59 2.29 10.10
CA LEU A 50 3.25 1.85 9.70
C LEU A 50 3.35 1.05 8.41
N LYS A 51 2.35 0.22 8.15
CA LYS A 51 2.13 -0.43 6.86
C LYS A 51 0.74 -0.13 6.34
N LEU A 52 0.66 0.17 5.05
CA LEU A 52 -0.59 0.19 4.30
C LEU A 52 -0.69 -1.11 3.50
N TYR A 53 -1.63 -1.96 3.89
CA TYR A 53 -1.98 -3.13 3.09
C TYR A 53 -2.98 -2.75 2.02
N LEU A 54 -2.76 -3.30 0.83
CA LEU A 54 -3.60 -3.20 -0.36
C LEU A 54 -3.96 -4.62 -0.79
N ASP A 55 -5.25 -4.92 -0.88
CA ASP A 55 -5.76 -6.12 -1.53
C ASP A 55 -6.26 -5.72 -2.93
N ILE A 56 -5.46 -6.08 -3.93
CA ILE A 56 -5.67 -5.68 -5.33
C ILE A 56 -6.94 -6.33 -5.87
N ASP A 57 -7.19 -7.59 -5.48
CA ASP A 57 -8.31 -8.37 -5.96
C ASP A 57 -9.64 -7.87 -5.39
N GLN A 58 -9.64 -7.50 -4.11
CA GLN A 58 -10.85 -7.02 -3.42
C GLN A 58 -11.05 -5.52 -3.50
N GLY A 59 -10.06 -4.74 -3.98
CA GLY A 59 -10.15 -3.28 -3.97
C GLY A 59 -10.20 -2.70 -2.55
N THR A 60 -9.56 -3.35 -1.58
CA THR A 60 -9.60 -2.92 -0.17
C THR A 60 -8.22 -2.54 0.34
N TYR A 61 -8.18 -1.70 1.37
CA TYR A 61 -6.94 -1.26 1.99
C TYR A 61 -7.11 -0.98 3.49
N TRP A 62 -6.06 -1.23 4.28
CA TRP A 62 -6.06 -1.03 5.73
C TRP A 62 -4.67 -0.69 6.27
N MET A 63 -4.64 -0.14 7.49
CA MET A 63 -3.41 0.22 8.18
C MET A 63 -3.03 -0.83 9.22
N MET A 64 -1.74 -1.06 9.39
CA MET A 64 -1.16 -1.76 10.53
C MET A 64 -0.05 -0.91 11.15
N LEU A 65 -0.01 -0.85 12.48
CA LEU A 65 1.12 -0.32 13.25
C LEU A 65 2.21 -1.39 13.30
N VAL A 66 3.48 -1.01 13.16
CA VAL A 66 4.61 -1.92 13.32
C VAL A 66 5.28 -1.64 14.66
N GLU A 67 5.24 -2.61 15.57
CA GLU A 67 5.87 -2.55 16.90
C GLU A 67 6.94 -3.64 17.02
N GLY A 68 8.20 -3.26 16.73
CA GLY A 68 9.30 -4.22 16.68
C GLY A 68 9.16 -5.18 15.50
N LYS A 69 8.88 -6.46 15.79
CA LYS A 69 8.63 -7.51 14.78
C LYS A 69 7.15 -7.85 14.63
N GLU A 70 6.28 -7.21 15.42
CA GLU A 70 4.84 -7.48 15.42
C GLU A 70 4.09 -6.38 14.66
N GLU A 71 2.97 -6.77 14.05
CA GLU A 71 2.02 -5.85 13.44
C GLU A 71 0.74 -5.81 14.28
N ARG A 72 0.22 -4.61 14.53
CA ARG A 72 -0.96 -4.40 15.36
C ARG A 72 -1.98 -3.52 14.68
N ILE A 73 -3.26 -3.80 14.93
CA ILE A 73 -4.36 -2.96 14.46
C ILE A 73 -4.30 -1.61 15.18
N PRO A 74 -4.42 -0.48 14.48
CA PRO A 74 -4.46 0.84 15.09
C PRO A 74 -5.59 0.99 16.11
N LEU A 75 -5.33 1.73 17.20
CA LEU A 75 -6.35 2.04 18.21
C LEU A 75 -7.35 3.09 17.73
N ASP A 76 -6.96 3.94 16.76
CA ASP A 76 -7.82 4.94 16.15
C ASP A 76 -9.01 4.26 15.43
N PRO A 77 -10.26 4.53 15.84
CA PRO A 77 -11.45 3.99 15.19
C PRO A 77 -11.49 4.20 13.67
N ALA A 78 -10.90 5.28 13.16
CA ALA A 78 -10.86 5.57 11.73
C ALA A 78 -10.09 4.50 10.93
N TRP A 79 -9.21 3.73 11.58
CA TRP A 79 -8.33 2.77 10.91
C TRP A 79 -8.48 1.33 11.41
N LYS A 80 -9.46 1.07 12.29
CA LYS A 80 -9.77 -0.30 12.76
C LYS A 80 -10.40 -1.18 11.69
N ILE A 81 -11.07 -0.58 10.71
CA ILE A 81 -11.85 -1.29 9.70
C ILE A 81 -11.19 -1.08 8.33
N PRO A 82 -11.01 -2.16 7.53
CA PRO A 82 -10.59 -2.03 6.14
C PRO A 82 -11.54 -1.15 5.34
N ARG A 83 -10.96 -0.33 4.45
CA ARG A 83 -11.71 0.55 3.56
C ARG A 83 -11.75 -0.06 2.18
N ALA A 84 -12.88 0.10 1.50
CA ALA A 84 -13.05 -0.33 0.11
C ALA A 84 -12.96 0.87 -0.83
N LEU A 85 -12.46 0.62 -2.04
CA LEU A 85 -12.69 1.49 -3.18
C LEU A 85 -14.18 1.46 -3.57
N PRO A 86 -14.69 2.51 -4.23
CA PRO A 86 -16.01 2.46 -4.86
C PRO A 86 -16.10 1.28 -5.84
N GLU A 87 -17.27 0.63 -5.96
CA GLU A 87 -17.46 -0.58 -6.80
C GLU A 87 -17.03 -0.37 -8.27
N SER A 88 -17.09 0.86 -8.78
CA SER A 88 -16.71 1.21 -10.15
C SER A 88 -15.21 1.41 -10.37
N ILE A 89 -14.38 1.32 -9.33
CA ILE A 89 -12.94 1.59 -9.37
C ILE A 89 -12.17 0.42 -8.76
N ARG A 90 -11.10 0.00 -9.45
CA ARG A 90 -10.22 -1.07 -9.00
C ARG A 90 -8.76 -0.69 -9.01
N PHE A 91 -7.96 -1.35 -8.19
CA PHE A 91 -6.53 -1.41 -8.39
C PHE A 91 -6.24 -2.28 -9.63
N THR A 92 -5.38 -1.81 -10.53
CA THR A 92 -4.92 -2.59 -11.68
C THR A 92 -3.48 -3.04 -11.50
N GLU A 93 -2.67 -2.24 -10.83
CA GLU A 93 -1.27 -2.53 -10.59
C GLU A 93 -0.75 -1.76 -9.38
N VAL A 94 0.08 -2.44 -8.60
CA VAL A 94 0.88 -1.86 -7.53
C VAL A 94 2.33 -2.22 -7.79
N SER A 95 3.21 -1.22 -7.87
CA SER A 95 4.64 -1.41 -8.08
C SER A 95 5.42 -0.86 -6.90
N ILE A 96 6.25 -1.69 -6.26
CA ILE A 96 7.17 -1.29 -5.20
C ILE A 96 8.59 -1.47 -5.72
N GLY A 97 9.31 -0.36 -5.90
CA GLY A 97 10.60 -0.39 -6.61
C GLY A 97 10.46 -0.97 -8.03
N GLN A 98 11.03 -2.16 -8.26
CA GLN A 98 10.95 -2.89 -9.53
C GLN A 98 9.88 -4.00 -9.53
N ASP A 99 9.34 -4.34 -8.37
CA ASP A 99 8.39 -5.43 -8.21
C ASP A 99 6.98 -4.95 -8.53
N LYS A 100 6.43 -5.45 -9.63
CA LYS A 100 5.07 -5.15 -10.08
C LYS A 100 4.12 -6.27 -9.68
N ARG A 101 2.96 -5.90 -9.14
CA ARG A 101 1.89 -6.82 -8.74
C ARG A 101 0.57 -6.38 -9.35
N PHE A 102 -0.14 -7.35 -9.92
CA PHE A 102 -1.44 -7.15 -10.60
C PHE A 102 -2.59 -7.84 -9.85
N SER A 103 -2.27 -8.60 -8.81
CA SER A 103 -3.23 -9.38 -8.02
C SER A 103 -2.66 -9.67 -6.63
N GLY A 104 -3.54 -10.10 -5.72
CA GLY A 104 -3.19 -10.45 -4.36
C GLY A 104 -2.98 -9.25 -3.45
N ARG A 105 -2.22 -9.49 -2.37
CA ARG A 105 -1.95 -8.48 -1.33
C ARG A 105 -0.54 -7.92 -1.43
N VAL A 106 -0.43 -6.63 -1.18
CA VAL A 106 0.83 -5.89 -1.15
C VAL A 106 0.82 -4.94 0.05
N ASP A 107 1.94 -4.80 0.75
CA ASP A 107 2.13 -3.79 1.79
C ASP A 107 3.10 -2.69 1.35
N VAL A 108 2.76 -1.45 1.69
CA VAL A 108 3.61 -0.27 1.51
C VAL A 108 4.07 0.21 2.89
N SER A 109 5.38 0.33 3.06
CA SER A 109 5.97 0.74 4.34
C SER A 109 6.02 2.27 4.50
N PHE A 110 5.69 2.74 5.69
CA PHE A 110 5.88 4.12 6.14
C PHE A 110 6.86 4.10 7.31
N PHE A 111 7.99 4.77 7.15
CA PHE A 111 9.05 4.80 8.13
C PHE A 111 8.76 5.85 9.21
N ALA A 112 9.29 5.65 10.42
CA ALA A 112 9.07 6.54 11.58
C ALA A 112 9.50 8.00 11.35
N ASN A 113 10.34 8.26 10.34
CA ASN A 113 10.73 9.61 9.92
C ASN A 113 9.77 10.25 8.90
N GLY A 114 8.64 9.60 8.59
CA GLY A 114 7.68 10.06 7.58
C GLY A 114 8.08 9.78 6.13
N GLN A 115 9.14 9.01 5.89
CA GLN A 115 9.41 8.51 4.54
C GLN A 115 8.42 7.43 4.16
N ILE A 116 8.04 7.41 2.89
CA ILE A 116 7.18 6.38 2.31
C ILE A 116 8.06 5.53 1.40
N GLU A 117 7.89 4.23 1.45
CA GLU A 117 8.47 3.31 0.48
C GLU A 117 8.08 3.74 -0.95
N PRO A 118 9.02 3.77 -1.92
CA PRO A 118 8.70 4.14 -3.29
C PRO A 118 7.67 3.17 -3.87
N VAL A 119 6.47 3.69 -4.16
CA VAL A 119 5.37 2.92 -4.72
C VAL A 119 4.70 3.67 -5.85
N THR A 120 4.26 2.93 -6.86
CA THR A 120 3.37 3.41 -7.92
C THR A 120 2.10 2.58 -7.93
N LEU A 121 0.96 3.24 -7.84
CA LEU A 121 -0.36 2.65 -7.81
C LEU A 121 -1.11 3.04 -9.08
N TYR A 122 -1.79 2.08 -9.70
CA TYR A 122 -2.69 2.34 -10.81
C TYR A 122 -4.11 1.97 -10.42
N LEU A 123 -5.00 2.93 -10.59
CA LEU A 123 -6.44 2.77 -10.47
C LEU A 123 -7.06 2.80 -11.86
N MET A 124 -8.15 2.07 -12.04
CA MET A 124 -8.93 2.15 -13.26
C MET A 124 -10.42 2.13 -12.94
N ASP A 125 -11.19 2.94 -13.66
CA ASP A 125 -12.65 2.94 -13.57
C ASP A 125 -13.30 1.93 -14.54
N ALA A 126 -14.62 1.79 -14.47
CA ALA A 126 -15.41 0.92 -15.34
C ALA A 126 -15.37 1.33 -16.83
N LYS A 127 -14.92 2.55 -17.15
CA LYS A 127 -14.76 3.07 -18.52
C LYS A 127 -13.32 2.89 -19.04
N ASN A 128 -12.47 2.18 -18.29
CA ASN A 128 -11.05 1.98 -18.55
C ASN A 128 -10.21 3.26 -18.53
N ASN A 129 -10.66 4.31 -17.83
CA ASN A 129 -9.81 5.47 -17.57
C ASN A 129 -8.75 5.08 -16.53
N LEU A 130 -7.48 5.36 -16.81
CA LEU A 130 -6.37 5.08 -15.92
C LEU A 130 -6.11 6.29 -15.00
N LEU A 131 -5.68 6.01 -13.76
CA LEU A 131 -5.09 7.00 -12.88
C LEU A 131 -3.89 6.41 -12.17
N GLY A 132 -2.70 6.92 -12.48
CA GLY A 132 -1.44 6.61 -11.81
C GLY A 132 -1.19 7.54 -10.62
N LEU A 133 -0.76 6.96 -9.50
CA LEU A 133 -0.22 7.67 -8.34
C LEU A 133 1.20 7.17 -8.08
N ALA A 134 2.21 8.02 -8.22
CA ALA A 134 3.60 7.67 -7.94
C ALA A 134 4.14 8.47 -6.75
N ILE A 135 4.73 7.78 -5.78
CA ILE A 135 5.33 8.36 -4.60
C ILE A 135 6.85 8.35 -4.74
N ASP A 136 7.45 9.53 -4.61
CA ASP A 136 8.89 9.71 -4.51
C ASP A 136 9.31 9.59 -3.04
N SER A 137 10.15 8.61 -2.72
CA SER A 137 10.54 8.32 -1.32
C SER A 137 11.42 9.41 -0.70
N LEU A 138 12.23 10.09 -1.51
CA LEU A 138 13.17 11.11 -1.03
C LEU A 138 12.45 12.41 -0.66
N THR A 139 11.54 12.85 -1.51
CA THR A 139 10.82 14.12 -1.36
C THR A 139 9.46 13.96 -0.71
N GLY A 140 8.94 12.72 -0.62
CA GLY A 140 7.56 12.45 -0.23
C GLY A 140 6.55 13.06 -1.20
N ARG A 141 6.94 13.48 -2.41
CA ARG A 141 6.01 14.04 -3.39
C ARG A 141 5.17 12.92 -3.99
N ILE A 142 3.87 13.18 -4.07
CA ILE A 142 2.91 12.29 -4.71
C ILE A 142 2.56 12.92 -6.06
N ARG A 143 2.90 12.23 -7.14
CA ARG A 143 2.54 12.59 -8.51
C ARG A 143 1.27 11.85 -8.88
N VAL A 144 0.34 12.55 -9.54
CA VAL A 144 -0.91 11.97 -10.05
C VAL A 144 -0.95 12.23 -11.55
N SER A 145 -1.30 11.22 -12.34
CA SER A 145 -1.40 11.33 -13.80
C SER A 145 -2.49 10.39 -14.31
N ASP A 146 -3.13 10.78 -15.41
CA ASP A 146 -4.02 9.96 -16.23
C ASP A 146 -3.25 9.06 -17.22
N GLU A 147 -1.94 9.25 -17.32
CA GLU A 147 -1.03 8.43 -18.12
C GLU A 147 -0.23 7.47 -17.25
N ARG A 148 0.44 6.53 -17.93
CA ARG A 148 1.32 5.60 -17.25
C ARG A 148 2.59 6.33 -16.83
N LEU A 149 2.83 6.34 -15.52
CA LEU A 149 4.02 6.93 -14.91
C LEU A 149 5.18 5.95 -15.02
N ASP A 150 6.34 6.46 -15.42
CA ASP A 150 7.58 5.71 -15.26
C ASP A 150 7.80 5.40 -13.77
N PRO A 151 8.14 4.14 -13.41
CA PRO A 151 8.44 3.79 -12.03
C PRO A 151 9.50 4.75 -11.46
N PRO A 152 9.35 5.21 -10.21
CA PRO A 152 10.38 6.05 -9.59
C PRO A 152 11.71 5.30 -9.62
N LEU A 153 12.74 5.93 -10.19
CA LEU A 153 14.10 5.40 -10.16
C LEU A 153 14.53 5.28 -8.70
N ASN A 154 14.72 4.05 -8.22
CA ASN A 154 15.40 3.83 -6.95
C ASN A 154 16.82 4.41 -7.10
N PRO A 155 17.22 5.44 -6.34
CA PRO A 155 18.54 6.02 -6.49
C PRO A 155 19.57 4.90 -6.27
N ILE A 156 20.42 4.72 -7.29
CA ILE A 156 21.47 3.71 -7.31
C ILE A 156 22.24 3.83 -6.00
N ILE A 157 22.17 2.79 -5.14
CA ILE A 157 23.02 2.69 -3.96
C ILE A 157 24.45 2.86 -4.46
N PRO A 158 25.18 3.94 -4.07
CA PRO A 158 26.53 4.15 -4.56
C PRO A 158 27.40 2.93 -4.22
N ASP A 159 28.27 2.49 -5.11
CA ASP A 159 29.02 1.23 -4.93
C ASP A 159 29.79 1.16 -3.60
N ARG A 160 30.22 2.32 -3.10
CA ARG A 160 30.83 2.47 -1.77
C ARG A 160 29.95 1.95 -0.62
N VAL A 161 28.63 2.12 -0.71
CA VAL A 161 27.67 1.69 0.33
C VAL A 161 27.33 0.20 0.16
N ARG A 162 27.33 -0.33 -1.07
CA ARG A 162 27.16 -1.77 -1.33
C ARG A 162 28.28 -2.60 -0.71
N LEU A 163 29.52 -2.10 -0.71
CA LEU A 163 30.66 -2.76 -0.06
C LEU A 163 30.45 -2.92 1.45
N LEU A 164 29.88 -1.90 2.11
CA LEU A 164 29.60 -1.92 3.54
C LEU A 164 28.47 -2.87 3.92
N LEU A 165 27.43 -2.96 3.09
CA LEU A 165 26.32 -3.91 3.28
C LEU A 165 26.79 -5.36 3.18
N LYS A 166 27.71 -5.66 2.24
CA LYS A 166 28.30 -7.00 2.11
C LYS A 166 29.25 -7.35 3.26
N ALA A 167 30.06 -6.39 3.71
CA ALA A 167 30.99 -6.59 4.82
C ALA A 167 30.27 -6.95 6.13
N ASN A 168 29.14 -6.29 6.42
CA ASN A 168 28.34 -6.60 7.61
C ASN A 168 27.57 -7.93 7.53
N GLN A 169 27.28 -8.44 6.33
CA GLN A 169 26.67 -9.76 6.17
C GLN A 169 27.69 -10.90 6.28
N GLN A 170 28.96 -10.66 5.93
CA GLN A 170 30.04 -11.65 6.07
C GLN A 170 30.64 -11.69 7.49
N GLY A 171 30.59 -10.60 8.25
CA GLY A 171 31.08 -10.56 9.64
C GLY A 171 30.28 -11.38 10.65
N GLY A 172 29.06 -11.82 10.30
CA GLY A 172 28.20 -12.63 11.18
C GLY A 172 28.44 -14.15 11.11
N ALA A 173 29.22 -14.64 10.14
CA ALA A 173 29.42 -16.07 9.92
C ALA A 173 30.69 -16.66 10.58
N GLY A 174 31.46 -15.85 11.32
CA GLY A 174 32.81 -16.23 11.80
C GLY A 174 33.00 -16.34 13.31
N ALA A 175 31.95 -16.23 14.14
CA ALA A 175 32.10 -16.22 15.60
C ALA A 175 31.71 -17.55 16.25
N SER A 176 32.35 -18.65 15.89
CA SER A 176 32.39 -19.89 16.68
C SER A 176 33.59 -20.73 16.29
N GLN A 177 34.78 -20.33 16.73
CA GLN A 177 35.91 -21.22 17.05
C GLN A 177 36.99 -20.40 17.75
N ARG A 178 36.80 -20.20 19.06
CA ARG A 178 37.89 -19.77 19.96
C ARG A 178 38.53 -21.01 20.54
N GLY A 179 39.79 -21.21 20.19
CA GLY A 179 40.84 -21.60 21.11
C GLY A 179 41.04 -23.10 21.34
N LEU A 180 42.03 -23.67 20.66
CA LEU A 180 42.94 -24.62 21.28
C LEU A 180 44.36 -24.27 20.82
N VAL A 181 45.17 -23.77 21.75
CA VAL A 181 46.60 -23.49 21.56
C VAL A 181 47.36 -24.78 21.85
N PRO A 182 48.38 -25.16 21.05
CA PRO A 182 49.17 -26.35 21.30
C PRO A 182 50.27 -26.04 22.33
N ASN A 183 50.55 -26.98 23.25
CA ASN A 183 51.90 -27.10 23.77
C ASN A 183 52.18 -28.47 24.41
N GLN A 184 53.34 -29.01 24.00
CA GLN A 184 54.08 -30.19 24.46
C GLN A 184 53.62 -31.56 23.96
#